data_AF-A0A699ZZ03-F1
#
_entry.id   AF-A0A699ZZ03-F1
#
_cell.length_a   1.000
_cell.length_b   1.000
_cell.length_c   1.000
_cell.angle_alpha   90.00
_cell.angle_beta   90.00
_cell.angle_gamma   90.00
#
_symmetry.space_group_name_H-M   'P 1'
#
loop_
_entity.id
_entity.type
_entity.pdbx_description
1 polymer ?
#
loop_
_entity_poly.entity_id
_entity_poly.type
_entity_poly.pdbx_seq_one_letter_code
_entity_poly.pdbx_strand_id
1 'polypeptide(L)'
;AAVSGRHVFVLMPTGGGKSLCYQLPAVITLGVTVVVCPLLSLMQDQVMALCTGRPGGCGVPATYLSSQQSKGEALGVLRELNKAQPTCKLL
;
A
#
# COMPACT_ATOMS: atom_id res chain seq x y z
N ALA A 1 -7.42 1.10 -16.61
CA ALA A 1 -8.61 0.48 -15.98
C ALA A 1 -8.74 0.91 -14.52
N ALA A 2 -7.76 0.59 -13.66
CA ALA A 2 -7.77 0.98 -12.24
C ALA A 2 -7.93 2.49 -12.01
N VAL A 3 -7.13 3.34 -12.69
CA VAL A 3 -7.24 4.82 -12.59
C VAL A 3 -8.61 5.35 -13.01
N SER A 4 -9.31 4.62 -13.89
CA SER A 4 -10.66 4.98 -14.35
C SER A 4 -11.77 4.42 -13.45
N GLY A 5 -11.43 3.88 -12.27
CA GLY A 5 -12.40 3.29 -11.34
C GLY A 5 -13.07 2.01 -11.84
N ARG A 6 -12.52 1.34 -12.85
CA ARG A 6 -13.09 0.10 -13.39
C ARG A 6 -12.49 -1.14 -12.73
N HIS A 7 -13.32 -2.15 -12.51
CA HIS A 7 -12.87 -3.48 -12.09
C HIS A 7 -11.98 -4.11 -13.16
N VAL A 8 -10.90 -4.75 -12.74
CA VAL A 8 -9.93 -5.36 -13.63
C VAL A 8 -9.34 -6.61 -12.99
N PHE A 9 -9.19 -7.66 -13.79
CA PHE A 9 -8.43 -8.85 -13.44
C PHE A 9 -7.09 -8.82 -14.17
N VAL A 10 -6.00 -9.04 -13.44
CA VAL A 10 -4.63 -9.00 -13.97
C VAL A 10 -4.01 -10.37 -13.83
N LEU A 11 -3.76 -11.02 -14.97
CA LEU A 11 -3.02 -12.28 -15.05
C LEU A 11 -1.65 -12.02 -15.67
N MET A 12 -0.60 -12.12 -14.86
CA MET A 12 0.77 -11.91 -15.31
C MET A 12 1.72 -12.87 -14.59
N PRO A 13 2.84 -13.28 -15.21
CA PRO A 13 3.86 -14.08 -14.54
C PRO A 13 4.47 -13.34 -13.34
N THR A 14 5.09 -14.08 -12.42
CA THR A 14 5.91 -13.49 -11.35
C THR A 14 7.01 -12.63 -11.98
N GLY A 15 7.30 -11.47 -11.36
CA GLY A 15 8.23 -10.48 -11.93
C GLY A 15 7.63 -9.59 -13.03
N GLY A 16 6.44 -9.88 -13.56
CA GLY A 16 5.79 -9.08 -14.61
C GLY A 16 5.31 -7.68 -14.18
N GLY A 17 5.55 -7.26 -12.93
CA GLY A 17 5.15 -5.92 -12.47
C GLY A 17 3.70 -5.77 -12.01
N LYS A 18 3.03 -6.87 -11.61
CA LYS A 18 1.65 -6.86 -11.10
C LYS A 18 1.42 -5.82 -9.99
N SER A 19 2.39 -5.66 -9.09
CA SER A 19 2.26 -4.74 -7.97
C SER A 19 2.12 -3.28 -8.40
N LEU A 20 2.81 -2.90 -9.48
CA LEU A 20 2.74 -1.56 -10.03
C LEU A 20 1.32 -1.20 -10.51
N CYS A 21 0.55 -2.21 -10.93
CA CYS A 21 -0.83 -2.02 -11.41
C CYS A 21 -1.78 -1.49 -10.34
N TYR A 22 -1.47 -1.64 -9.04
CA TYR A 22 -2.22 -1.02 -7.94
C TYR A 22 -1.42 0.06 -7.20
N GLN A 23 -0.09 -0.02 -7.15
CA GLN A 23 0.77 0.97 -6.48
C GLN A 23 0.73 2.33 -7.18
N LEU A 24 0.85 2.36 -8.51
CA LEU A 24 0.84 3.63 -9.24
C LEU A 24 -0.53 4.35 -9.11
N PRO A 25 -1.68 3.68 -9.32
CA PRO A 25 -2.98 4.27 -9.02
C PRO A 25 -3.06 4.83 -7.61
N ALA A 26 -2.60 4.11 -6.59
CA ALA A 26 -2.65 4.56 -5.20
C ALA A 26 -1.97 5.91 -4.96
N VAL A 27 -0.87 6.19 -5.66
CA VAL A 27 -0.13 7.45 -5.52
C VAL A 27 -0.85 8.60 -6.23
N ILE A 28 -1.37 8.37 -7.43
CA ILE A 28 -1.91 9.42 -8.30
C ILE A 28 -3.40 9.72 -8.04
N THR A 29 -4.11 8.85 -7.33
CA THR A 29 -5.50 9.08 -6.92
C THR A 29 -5.60 9.65 -5.50
N LEU A 30 -6.73 10.27 -5.21
CA LEU A 30 -7.08 10.70 -3.86
C LEU A 30 -7.51 9.49 -3.01
N GLY A 31 -7.24 9.55 -1.71
CA GLY A 31 -7.56 8.49 -0.75
C GLY A 31 -6.43 7.47 -0.54
N VAL A 32 -6.82 6.31 0.00
CA VAL A 32 -5.93 5.21 0.38
C VAL A 32 -6.30 3.97 -0.43
N THR A 33 -5.30 3.26 -0.95
CA THR A 33 -5.50 1.94 -1.57
C THR A 33 -5.27 0.86 -0.53
N VAL A 34 -6.24 -0.04 -0.38
CA VAL A 34 -6.16 -1.20 0.52
C VAL A 34 -5.71 -2.43 -0.28
N VAL A 35 -4.61 -3.05 0.14
CA VAL A 35 -4.04 -4.23 -0.50
C VAL A 35 -4.18 -5.42 0.44
N VAL A 36 -5.04 -6.37 0.07
CA VAL A 36 -5.21 -7.60 0.85
C VAL A 36 -4.16 -8.62 0.43
N CYS A 37 -3.30 -9.02 1.37
CA CYS A 37 -2.25 -9.99 1.15
C CYS A 37 -2.31 -11.10 2.21
N PRO A 38 -2.22 -12.39 1.82
CA PRO A 38 -2.26 -13.50 2.78
C PRO A 38 -0.93 -13.73 3.53
N LEU A 39 0.18 -13.19 3.04
CA LEU A 39 1.52 -13.47 3.56
C LEU A 39 2.12 -12.23 4.22
N LEU A 40 2.36 -12.30 5.53
CA LEU A 40 2.94 -11.19 6.29
C LEU A 40 4.34 -10.78 5.78
N SER A 41 5.18 -11.74 5.40
CA SER A 41 6.50 -11.47 4.83
C SER A 41 6.39 -10.61 3.56
N LEU A 42 5.44 -10.94 2.68
CA LEU A 42 5.22 -10.17 1.46
C LEU A 42 4.70 -8.76 1.75
N MET A 43 3.84 -8.60 2.76
CA MET A 43 3.37 -7.27 3.20
C MET A 43 4.55 -6.41 3.66
N GLN A 44 5.42 -6.96 4.51
CA GLN A 44 6.59 -6.26 5.04
C GLN A 44 7.58 -5.88 3.94
N ASP A 45 7.89 -6.80 3.01
CA ASP A 45 8.79 -6.55 1.88
C ASP A 45 8.28 -5.41 0.99
N GLN A 46 6.98 -5.38 0.70
CA GLN A 46 6.37 -4.35 -0.14
C GLN A 46 6.37 -2.98 0.56
N VAL A 47 6.00 -2.93 1.85
CA VAL A 47 6.01 -1.67 2.61
C VAL A 47 7.42 -1.14 2.76
N MET A 48 8.39 -2.00 3.06
CA MET A 48 9.80 -1.62 3.11
C MET A 48 10.24 -1.01 1.78
N ALA A 49 10.04 -1.72 0.66
CA ALA A 49 10.45 -1.26 -0.67
C ALA A 49 9.83 0.09 -1.08
N LEU A 50 8.60 0.36 -0.65
CA LEU A 50 7.90 1.63 -0.91
C LEU A 50 8.42 2.78 -0.04
N CYS A 51 8.67 2.51 1.24
CA CYS A 51 9.14 3.50 2.21
C CYS A 51 10.63 3.83 2.04
N THR A 52 11.47 2.84 1.71
CA THR A 52 12.93 2.99 1.58
C THR A 52 13.34 3.48 0.19
N GLY A 53 12.67 4.52 -0.34
CA GLY A 53 12.99 5.11 -1.65
C GLY A 53 14.50 5.32 -1.86
N ARG A 54 14.95 5.29 -3.13
CA ARG A 54 16.36 5.48 -3.49
C ARG A 54 16.97 6.73 -2.81
N PRO A 55 18.29 6.76 -2.54
CA PRO A 55 18.95 7.99 -2.08
C PRO A 55 18.64 9.15 -3.03
N GLY A 56 17.99 10.21 -2.52
CA GLY A 56 17.51 11.35 -3.31
C GLY A 56 16.07 11.27 -3.83
N GLY A 57 15.32 10.19 -3.55
CA GLY A 57 13.90 10.04 -3.86
C GLY A 57 12.98 10.29 -2.67
N CYS A 58 11.70 10.61 -2.94
CA CYS A 58 10.66 10.67 -1.93
C CYS A 58 10.01 9.28 -1.80
N GLY A 59 10.08 8.66 -0.62
CA GLY A 59 9.41 7.38 -0.35
C GLY A 59 7.89 7.51 -0.43
N VAL A 60 7.20 6.43 -0.80
CA VAL A 60 5.73 6.41 -0.82
C VAL A 60 5.23 6.07 0.60
N PRO A 61 4.38 6.91 1.23
CA PRO A 61 3.81 6.60 2.53
C PRO A 61 2.96 5.33 2.46
N ALA A 62 3.44 4.26 3.08
CA ALA A 62 2.78 2.97 3.14
C ALA A 62 2.85 2.38 4.55
N THR A 63 1.84 1.61 4.92
CA THR A 63 1.79 0.87 6.18
C THR A 63 1.12 -0.47 5.96
N TYR A 64 1.01 -1.29 7.00
CA TYR A 64 0.28 -2.54 6.94
C TYR A 64 -0.44 -2.78 8.27
N LEU A 65 -1.51 -3.58 8.22
CA LEU A 65 -2.25 -4.03 9.39
C LEU A 65 -2.20 -5.57 9.49
N SER A 66 -1.82 -6.11 10.64
CA SER A 66 -1.76 -7.55 10.86
C SER A 66 -2.05 -7.93 12.32
N SER A 67 -2.32 -9.22 12.55
CA SER A 67 -2.54 -9.78 13.89
C SER A 67 -1.28 -9.83 14.77
N GLN A 68 -0.09 -9.68 14.18
CA GLN A 68 1.18 -9.70 14.93
C GLN A 68 1.58 -8.33 15.50
N GLN A 69 0.90 -7.25 15.10
CA GLN A 69 1.15 -5.92 15.64
C GLN A 69 0.59 -5.77 17.05
N SER A 70 1.25 -4.95 17.86
CA SER A 70 0.71 -4.52 19.13
C SER A 70 -0.59 -3.72 18.94
N LYS A 71 -1.42 -3.67 19.98
CA LYS A 71 -2.64 -2.85 19.97
C LYS A 71 -2.34 -1.38 19.68
N GLY A 72 -1.19 -0.87 20.16
CA GLY A 72 -0.77 0.52 19.95
C GLY A 72 -0.47 0.82 18.49
N GLU A 73 0.26 -0.06 17.81
CA GLU A 73 0.59 0.08 16.38
C GLU A 73 -0.67 0.00 15.52
N ALA A 74 -1.52 -0.99 15.75
CA ALA A 74 -2.79 -1.14 15.03
C ALA A 74 -3.70 0.08 15.21
N LEU A 75 -3.79 0.61 16.44
CA LEU A 75 -4.55 1.82 16.73
C LEU A 75 -3.95 3.06 16.04
N GLY A 76 -2.62 3.12 15.92
CA GLY A 76 -1.92 4.16 15.18
C GLY A 76 -2.33 4.20 13.70
N VAL A 77 -2.35 3.03 13.05
CA VAL A 77 -2.82 2.88 11.67
C VAL A 77 -4.28 3.30 11.54
N LEU A 78 -5.16 2.82 12.42
CA LEU A 78 -6.59 3.18 12.40
C LEU A 78 -6.82 4.68 12.64
N ARG A 79 -6.01 5.32 13.49
CA ARG A 79 -6.06 6.78 13.69
C ARG A 79 -5.65 7.55 12.44
N GLU A 80 -4.61 7.09 11.74
CA GLU A 80 -4.19 7.68 10.46
C GLU A 80 -5.30 7.61 9.41
N LEU A 81 -5.97 6.47 9.30
CA LEU A 81 -7.07 6.25 8.36
C LEU A 81 -8.33 7.07 8.68
N ASN A 82 -8.56 7.42 9.96
CA ASN A 82 -9.69 8.24 10.38
C ASN A 82 -9.50 9.75 10.16
N LYS A 83 -8.31 10.20 9.70
CA LYS A 83 -8.09 11.61 9.35
C LYS A 83 -8.93 12.00 8.14
N ALA A 84 -9.38 13.25 8.08
CA ALA A 84 -10.10 13.79 6.92
C ALA A 84 -9.27 13.69 5.62
N GLN A 85 -7.94 13.78 5.74
CA GLN A 85 -6.98 13.51 4.66
C GLN A 85 -5.86 12.61 5.19
N PRO A 86 -5.95 11.29 4.98
CA PRO A 86 -4.87 10.37 5.35
C PRO A 86 -3.61 10.66 4.54
N THR A 87 -2.45 10.61 5.19
CA THR A 87 -1.15 10.76 4.52
C THR A 87 -0.67 9.45 3.88
N CYS A 88 -1.15 8.33 4.42
CA CYS A 88 -0.91 7.00 3.88
C CYS A 88 -1.52 6.85 2.47
N LYS A 89 -0.77 6.26 1.54
CA LYS A 89 -1.25 5.93 0.18
C LYS A 89 -1.61 4.46 0.04
N LEU A 90 -0.88 3.58 0.73
CA LEU A 90 -1.02 2.12 0.63
C LEU A 90 -1.11 1.49 2.03
N LEU A 91 -2.17 0.73 2.26
CA LEU A 91 -2.41 -0.07 3.47
C LEU A 91 -2.41 -1.56 3.16
#